data_AF-A0A8H3AED1-F1
#
_entry.id   AF-A0A8H3AED1-F1
#
_cell.length_a   1.000
_cell.length_b   1.000
_cell.length_c   1.000
_cell.angle_alpha   90.00
_cell.angle_beta   90.00
_cell.angle_gamma   90.00
#
_symmetry.space_group_name_H-M   'P 1'
#
loop_
_entity.id
_entity.type
_entity.pdbx_description
1 polymer ?
#
loop_
_entity_poly.entity_id
_entity_poly.type
_entity_poly.pdbx_seq_one_letter_code
_entity_poly.pdbx_strand_id
1 'polypeptide(L)'
;MEIIADGGARHGSDVVKLLALGVRAVGLGRSPMFSNIWGEPEVDKLISIHSAELSTEMKLIGVASLAEINSTVVNTKIVEGWLE
;
A
#
# COMPACT_ATOMS: atom_id res chain seq x y z
N MET A 1 -11.74 -2.54 -16.44
CA MET A 1 -10.34 -3.04 -16.46
C MET A 1 -9.83 -2.96 -15.04
N GLU A 2 -9.24 -4.03 -14.50
CA GLU A 2 -8.62 -4.01 -13.18
C GLU A 2 -7.16 -3.57 -13.31
N ILE A 3 -6.73 -2.63 -12.47
CA ILE A 3 -5.34 -2.15 -12.42
C ILE A 3 -4.67 -2.73 -11.19
N ILE A 4 -3.54 -3.40 -11.37
CA ILE A 4 -2.67 -3.88 -10.28
C ILE A 4 -1.36 -3.09 -10.40
N ALA A 5 -0.82 -2.65 -9.27
CA ALA A 5 0.44 -1.91 -9.24
C ALA A 5 1.45 -2.60 -8.32
N ASP A 6 2.73 -2.49 -8.66
CA ASP A 6 3.83 -2.86 -7.78
C ASP A 6 4.96 -1.83 -7.88
N GLY A 7 6.09 -2.12 -7.25
CA GLY A 7 7.28 -1.27 -7.35
C GLY A 7 7.36 -0.27 -6.20
N GLY A 8 8.33 -0.47 -5.31
CA GLY A 8 8.64 0.50 -4.27
C GLY A 8 7.68 0.58 -3.07
N ALA A 9 6.52 -0.08 -3.06
CA ALA A 9 5.61 -0.10 -1.90
C ALA A 9 6.25 -0.80 -0.68
N ARG A 10 6.50 -0.08 0.41
CA ARG A 10 7.17 -0.59 1.63
C ARG A 10 6.39 -0.37 2.90
N HIS A 11 5.41 0.51 2.88
CA HIS A 11 4.57 0.81 4.03
C HIS A 11 3.11 0.68 3.65
N GLY A 12 2.23 0.56 4.65
CA GLY A 12 0.79 0.67 4.43
C GLY A 12 0.43 1.89 3.58
N SER A 13 1.11 3.03 3.79
CA SER A 13 0.65 4.31 3.23
C SER A 13 0.88 4.37 1.74
N ASP A 14 1.83 3.59 1.23
CA ASP A 14 2.03 3.38 -0.19
C ASP A 14 0.85 2.59 -0.77
N VAL A 15 0.37 1.57 -0.06
CA VAL A 15 -0.83 0.82 -0.42
C VAL A 15 -2.06 1.72 -0.43
N VAL A 16 -2.27 2.52 0.62
CA VAL A 16 -3.39 3.48 0.71
C VAL A 16 -3.37 4.46 -0.47
N LYS A 17 -2.20 5.03 -0.81
CA LYS A 17 -2.08 5.96 -1.94
C LYS A 17 -2.46 5.29 -3.26
N LEU A 18 -1.97 4.08 -3.52
CA LEU A 18 -2.27 3.36 -4.75
C LEU A 18 -3.76 2.97 -4.84
N LEU A 19 -4.34 2.48 -3.75
CA LEU A 19 -5.78 2.20 -3.66
C LEU A 19 -6.60 3.47 -3.92
N ALA A 20 -6.20 4.61 -3.33
CA ALA A 20 -6.87 5.89 -3.52
C ALA A 20 -6.83 6.38 -4.98
N LEU A 21 -5.80 5.98 -5.73
CA LEU A 21 -5.64 6.27 -7.17
C LEU A 21 -6.34 5.23 -8.07
N GLY A 22 -7.11 4.30 -7.51
CA GLY A 22 -7.93 3.34 -8.26
C GLY A 22 -7.25 2.01 -8.55
N VAL A 23 -6.10 1.72 -7.93
CA VAL A 23 -5.47 0.40 -8.00
C VAL A 23 -6.31 -0.63 -7.23
N ARG A 24 -6.50 -1.82 -7.80
CA ARG A 24 -7.24 -2.94 -7.18
C ARG A 24 -6.39 -3.72 -6.18
N ALA A 25 -5.12 -3.92 -6.47
CA ALA A 25 -4.19 -4.66 -5.62
C ALA A 25 -2.76 -4.13 -5.76
N VAL A 26 -1.99 -4.21 -4.66
CA VAL A 26 -0.60 -3.75 -4.61
C VAL A 26 0.34 -4.93 -4.38
N GLY A 27 1.23 -5.18 -5.33
CA GLY A 27 2.23 -6.25 -5.27
C GLY A 27 3.46 -5.86 -4.45
N LEU A 28 4.03 -6.83 -3.73
CA LEU A 28 5.27 -6.68 -2.97
C LEU A 28 6.34 -7.62 -3.53
N GLY A 29 7.49 -7.05 -3.93
CA GLY A 29 8.63 -7.82 -4.44
C GLY A 29 9.75 -7.96 -3.42
N ARG A 30 10.59 -6.93 -3.29
CA ARG A 30 11.80 -6.99 -2.46
C ARG A 30 11.54 -7.25 -0.97
N SER A 31 10.46 -6.70 -0.40
CA SER A 31 10.14 -6.86 1.02
C SER A 31 9.99 -8.33 1.43
N PRO A 32 9.06 -9.12 0.85
CA PRO A 32 8.98 -10.55 1.15
C PRO A 32 10.25 -11.31 0.73
N MET A 33 10.91 -10.92 -0.36
CA MET A 33 12.15 -11.56 -0.81
C MET A 33 13.30 -11.44 0.22
N PHE A 34 13.41 -10.29 0.89
CA PHE A 34 14.37 -10.09 1.97
C PHE A 34 13.94 -10.78 3.25
N SER A 35 12.65 -10.80 3.59
CA SER A 35 12.18 -11.56 4.76
C SER A 35 12.46 -13.06 4.62
N ASN A 36 12.33 -13.58 3.40
CA ASN A 36 12.53 -14.99 3.08
C ASN A 36 13.95 -15.51 3.36
N ILE A 37 14.95 -14.65 3.57
CA ILE A 37 16.30 -15.13 3.95
C ILE A 37 16.31 -15.77 5.35
N TRP A 38 15.31 -15.47 6.18
CA TRP A 38 15.11 -16.10 7.50
C TRP A 38 14.11 -17.25 7.47
N GLY A 39 13.40 -17.44 6.34
CA GLY A 39 12.42 -18.51 6.13
C GLY A 39 10.99 -18.01 6.01
N GLU A 40 10.07 -18.95 5.84
CA GLU A 40 8.62 -18.72 5.74
C GLU A 40 8.04 -17.94 6.94
N PRO A 41 8.38 -18.26 8.21
CA PRO A 41 7.78 -17.57 9.36
C PRO A 41 8.02 -16.06 9.36
N GLU A 42 9.15 -15.63 8.83
CA GLU A 42 9.51 -14.23 8.70
C GLU A 42 8.77 -13.55 7.54
N VAL A 43 8.44 -14.28 6.48
CA VAL A 43 7.53 -13.77 5.44
C VAL A 43 6.13 -13.53 6.03
N ASP A 44 5.62 -14.46 6.84
CA ASP A 44 4.34 -14.31 7.54
C ASP A 44 4.34 -13.14 8.52
N LYS A 45 5.45 -12.96 9.24
CA LYS A 45 5.65 -11.81 10.12
C LYS A 45 5.62 -10.49 9.34
N LEU A 46 6.25 -10.44 8.16
CA LEU A 46 6.22 -9.27 7.29
C LEU A 46 4.81 -8.95 6.79
N ILE A 47 4.06 -9.97 6.36
CA ILE A 47 2.64 -9.81 5.96
C ILE A 47 1.81 -9.26 7.13
N SER A 48 2.04 -9.78 8.33
CA SER A 48 1.35 -9.34 9.55
C SER A 48 1.67 -7.87 9.90
N ILE A 49 2.93 -7.45 9.74
CA ILE A 49 3.36 -6.06 9.92
C ILE A 49 2.63 -5.15 8.93
N HIS A 50 2.64 -5.48 7.64
CA HIS A 50 1.94 -4.67 6.62
C HIS A 50 0.43 -4.60 6.85
N SER A 51 -0.20 -5.70 7.29
CA SER A 51 -1.61 -5.70 7.63
C SER A 51 -1.91 -4.77 8.83
N ALA A 52 -1.04 -4.75 9.84
CA ALA A 52 -1.18 -3.88 11.00
C ALA A 52 -0.94 -2.40 10.65
N GLU A 53 0.05 -2.11 9.80
CA GLU A 53 0.32 -0.77 9.28
C GLU A 53 -0.89 -0.22 8.51
N LEU A 54 -1.41 -0.99 7.53
CA LEU A 54 -2.57 -0.59 6.73
C LEU A 54 -3.80 -0.31 7.62
N SER A 55 -4.07 -1.18 8.60
CA SER A 55 -5.17 -0.97 9.56
C SER A 55 -4.96 0.31 10.38
N THR A 56 -3.73 0.61 10.78
CA THR A 56 -3.39 1.81 11.56
C THR A 56 -3.62 3.07 10.73
N GLU A 57 -3.16 3.08 9.49
CA GLU A 57 -3.31 4.24 8.63
C GLU A 57 -4.74 4.51 8.23
N MET A 58 -5.52 3.45 7.93
CA MET A 58 -6.96 3.58 7.69
C MET A 58 -7.66 4.29 8.87
N LYS A 59 -7.30 3.93 10.11
CA LYS A 59 -7.83 4.60 11.31
C LYS A 59 -7.38 6.06 11.39
N LEU A 60 -6.12 6.36 11.05
CA LEU A 60 -5.57 7.72 11.10
C LEU A 60 -6.20 8.65 10.05
N ILE A 61 -6.56 8.11 8.88
CA ILE A 61 -7.23 8.89 7.81
C ILE A 61 -8.76 8.83 7.90
N GLY A 62 -9.31 8.12 8.89
CA GLY A 62 -10.75 8.09 9.18
C GLY A 62 -11.60 7.24 8.24
N VAL A 63 -11.06 6.15 7.67
CA VAL A 63 -11.80 5.20 6.83
C VAL A 63 -11.98 3.86 7.54
N ALA A 64 -13.17 3.27 7.43
CA ALA A 64 -13.51 2.01 8.10
C ALA A 64 -13.34 0.77 7.21
N SER A 65 -13.23 0.96 5.89
CA SER A 65 -13.10 -0.12 4.91
C SER A 65 -12.24 0.29 3.71
N LEU A 66 -11.66 -0.69 3.02
CA LEU A 66 -10.89 -0.43 1.79
C LEU A 66 -11.74 0.20 0.68
N ALA A 67 -13.06 -0.05 0.68
CA ALA A 67 -13.99 0.50 -0.30
C ALA A 67 -14.22 2.03 -0.12
N GLU A 68 -13.93 2.57 1.07
CA GLU A 68 -14.00 4.01 1.33
C GLU A 68 -12.75 4.76 0.86
N ILE A 69 -11.65 4.05 0.57
CA ILE A 69 -10.40 4.67 0.10
C ILE A 69 -10.61 5.16 -1.34
N ASN A 70 -10.48 6.47 -1.53
CA ASN A 70 -10.62 7.14 -2.82
C ASN A 70 -9.71 8.39 -2.86
N SER A 71 -9.68 9.09 -3.98
CA SER A 71 -8.74 10.21 -4.22
C SER A 71 -8.83 11.36 -3.21
N THR A 72 -9.90 11.47 -2.41
CA THR A 72 -10.03 12.50 -1.38
C THR A 72 -9.04 12.37 -0.22
N VAL A 73 -8.43 11.19 -0.01
CA VAL A 73 -7.47 10.95 1.08
C VAL A 73 -6.01 11.20 0.68
N VAL A 74 -5.77 11.65 -0.56
CA VAL A 74 -4.42 11.94 -1.08
C VAL A 74 -4.35 13.33 -1.72
N ASN A 75 -3.16 13.92 -1.71
CA ASN A 75 -2.87 15.18 -2.41
C ASN A 75 -1.83 14.90 -3.52
N THR A 76 -2.25 15.10 -4.77
CA THR A 76 -1.47 14.79 -5.97
C THR A 76 -0.73 15.98 -6.59
N LYS A 77 -0.88 17.20 -6.04
CA LYS A 77 -0.36 18.44 -6.66
C LYS A 77 1.13 18.42 -6.99
N ILE A 78 1.94 17.76 -6.17
CA ILE A 78 3.40 17.69 -6.38
C ILE A 78 3.74 16.85 -7.62
N VAL A 79 3.02 15.74 -7.86
CA VAL A 79 3.32 14.82 -8.97
C VAL A 79 2.64 15.23 -10.27
N GLU A 80 1.56 16.00 -10.21
CA GLU A 80 0.91 16.59 -11.40
C GLU A 80 1.89 17.46 -12.19
N GLY A 81 2.77 18.20 -11.51
CA GLY A 81 3.82 19.01 -12.15
C GLY A 81 5.00 18.21 -12.73
N TRP A 82 5.01 16.87 -12.63
CA TRP A 82 6.04 16.03 -13.27
C TRP A 82 5.64 15.58 -14.69
N LEU A 83 4.39 15.81 -15.08
CA LEU A 83 3.84 15.40 -16.37
C LEU A 83 3.94 16.50 -17.45
N GLU A 84 4.38 17.69 -17.06
CA GLU A 84 4.76 18.81 -17.95
C GLU A 84 6.24 18.71 -18.34
#